data_AF-A0A2K4ZIG5-F1
#
_entry.id   AF-A0A2K4ZIG5-F1
#
_cell.length_a   1.000
_cell.length_b   1.000
_cell.length_c   1.000
_cell.angle_alpha   90.00
_cell.angle_beta   90.00
_cell.angle_gamma   90.00
#
_symmetry.space_group_name_H-M   'P 1'
#
loop_
_entity.id
_entity.type
_entity.pdbx_description
1 polymer ?
#
loop_
_entity_poly.entity_id
_entity_poly.type
_entity_poly.pdbx_seq_one_letter_code
_entity_poly.pdbx_strand_id
1 'polypeptide(L)' 'MERRSSRRNCSIKFVDTYMNQLKNEGVVWGYDLQYLMTGLLNQHPRAAIQFTKEKSTDYTEFYREIVALD' A
#
# COMPACT_ATOMS: atom_id res chain seq x y z
N MET A 1 -34.61 14.48 8.83
CA MET A 1 -33.49 14.34 7.88
C MET A 1 -32.29 13.83 8.69
N GLU A 2 -31.42 13.00 8.13
CA GLU A 2 -30.24 12.35 8.75
C GLU A 2 -30.49 11.03 9.54
N ARG A 3 -30.67 9.92 8.81
CA ARG A 3 -30.28 8.58 9.31
C ARG A 3 -29.21 8.01 8.38
N ARG A 4 -28.00 8.56 8.47
CA ARG A 4 -26.78 7.97 7.89
C ARG A 4 -25.96 7.33 9.01
N SER A 5 -26.29 6.10 9.38
CA SER A 5 -25.44 5.22 10.21
C SER A 5 -26.13 3.85 10.19
N SER A 6 -25.54 2.71 9.86
CA SER A 6 -24.14 2.30 9.87
C SER A 6 -24.06 1.06 8.98
N ARG A 7 -23.59 1.18 7.73
CA ARG A 7 -23.00 0.00 7.07
C ARG A 7 -21.64 -0.16 7.74
N ARG A 8 -21.59 -0.95 8.82
CA ARG A 8 -20.32 -1.36 9.41
C ARG A 8 -19.53 -2.05 8.30
N ASN A 9 -18.52 -1.36 7.76
CA ASN A 9 -17.60 -1.91 6.78
C ASN A 9 -16.76 -2.99 7.46
N CYS A 10 -17.34 -4.18 7.61
CA CYS A 10 -16.73 -5.34 8.26
C CYS A 10 -15.36 -5.65 7.64
N SER A 11 -15.23 -5.47 6.32
CA SER A 11 -13.99 -5.65 5.59
C SER A 11 -12.89 -4.67 6.00
N ILE A 12 -13.21 -3.39 6.24
CA ILE A 12 -12.19 -2.41 6.69
C ILE A 12 -11.73 -2.78 8.10
N LYS A 13 -12.67 -3.15 8.98
CA LYS A 13 -12.33 -3.57 10.35
C LYS A 13 -11.48 -4.85 10.38
N PHE A 14 -11.75 -5.79 9.47
CA PHE A 14 -10.94 -7.00 9.27
C PHE A 14 -9.51 -6.63 8.88
N VAL A 15 -9.33 -5.80 7.85
CA VAL A 15 -8.01 -5.36 7.38
C VAL A 15 -7.25 -4.67 8.51
N ASP A 16 -7.89 -3.74 9.22
CA ASP A 16 -7.27 -2.99 10.31
C ASP A 16 -6.81 -3.89 11.48
N THR A 17 -7.59 -4.92 11.81
CA THR A 17 -7.26 -5.83 12.91
C THR A 17 -6.15 -6.81 12.53
N TYR A 18 -6.27 -7.47 11.38
CA TYR A 18 -5.42 -8.61 11.04
C TYR A 18 -4.21 -8.22 10.17
N MET A 19 -4.36 -7.27 9.25
CA MET A 19 -3.25 -6.91 8.34
C MET A 19 -2.18 -6.07 9.05
N ASN A 20 -2.57 -5.21 9.99
CA ASN A 20 -1.60 -4.45 10.79
C ASN A 20 -0.76 -5.37 11.67
N GLN A 21 -1.36 -6.41 12.24
CA GLN A 21 -0.63 -7.43 13.00
C GLN A 21 0.41 -8.14 12.11
N LEU A 22 0.00 -8.61 10.93
CA LEU A 22 0.91 -9.28 9.99
C LEU A 22 2.08 -8.38 9.55
N LYS A 23 1.84 -7.08 9.35
CA LYS A 23 2.90 -6.11 9.06
C LYS A 23 3.92 -6.02 10.21
N ASN A 24 3.46 -5.98 11.46
CA ASN A 24 4.32 -5.95 12.65
C ASN A 24 5.14 -7.23 12.82
N GLU A 25 4.58 -8.38 12.41
CA GLU A 25 5.27 -9.68 12.40
C GLU A 25 6.32 -9.80 11.27
N GLY A 26 6.49 -8.75 10.45
CA GLY A 26 7.50 -8.68 9.40
C GLY A 26 7.04 -9.25 8.06
N VAL A 27 5.73 -9.47 7.88
CA VAL A 27 5.19 -9.90 6.58
C VAL A 27 5.30 -8.75 5.59
N VAL A 28 6.16 -8.95 4.57
CA VAL A 28 6.45 -7.98 3.50
C VAL A 28 5.54 -8.12 2.28
N TRP A 29 4.60 -9.08 2.30
CA TRP A 29 3.68 -9.35 1.19
C TRP A 29 2.29 -8.80 1.50
N GLY A 30 1.92 -7.73 0.79
CA GLY A 30 0.63 -7.08 0.90
C GLY A 30 0.54 -5.85 -0.01
N TYR A 31 -0.65 -5.26 -0.08
CA TYR A 31 -0.85 -3.96 -0.70
C TYR A 31 -0.22 -2.87 0.19
N ASP A 32 0.77 -2.17 -0.36
CA ASP A 32 1.49 -1.10 0.31
C ASP A 32 1.77 0.05 -0.66
N LEU A 33 2.29 1.16 -0.15
CA LEU A 33 2.34 2.44 -0.86
C LEU A 33 3.11 2.34 -2.19
N GLN A 34 4.18 1.55 -2.25
CA GLN A 34 4.94 1.30 -3.48
C GLN A 34 4.10 0.63 -4.57
N TYR A 35 3.21 -0.31 -4.21
CA TYR A 35 2.31 -0.97 -5.16
C TYR A 35 1.13 -0.08 -5.54
N LEU A 36 0.64 0.77 -4.63
CA LEU A 36 -0.33 1.81 -4.94
C LEU A 36 0.24 2.75 -6.00
N MET A 37 1.45 3.26 -5.79
CA MET A 37 2.10 4.22 -6.69
C MET A 37 2.33 3.63 -8.08
N THR A 38 2.89 2.41 -8.17
CA THR A 38 3.10 1.76 -9.48
C THR A 38 1.78 1.46 -10.19
N GLY A 39 0.74 1.05 -9.46
CA GLY A 39 -0.57 0.78 -10.05
C GLY A 39 -1.27 2.05 -10.54
N LEU A 40 -1.22 3.13 -9.75
CA LEU A 40 -1.82 4.42 -10.10
C LEU A 40 -1.16 5.02 -11.35
N LEU A 41 0.16 4.88 -11.48
CA LEU A 41 0.93 5.40 -12.60
C LEU A 41 0.99 4.41 -13.79
N ASN A 42 0.28 3.28 -13.72
CA ASN A 42 0.28 2.23 -14.74
C ASN A 42 1.69 1.72 -15.10
N GLN A 43 2.60 1.71 -14.11
CA GLN A 43 3.99 1.27 -14.23
C GLN A 43 4.12 -0.20 -13.84
N HIS A 44 5.08 -0.90 -14.45
CA HIS A 44 5.30 -2.32 -14.14
C HIS A 44 5.71 -2.50 -12.67
N PRO A 45 5.14 -3.46 -11.92
CA PRO A 45 5.38 -3.62 -10.47
C PRO A 45 6.82 -4.05 -10.11
N ARG A 46 7.74 -4.12 -11.08
CA ARG A 46 9.15 -4.52 -10.85
C ARG A 46 9.82 -3.55 -9.90
N ALA A 47 9.56 -2.24 -10.04
CA ALA A 47 10.15 -1.22 -9.17
C ALA A 47 9.62 -1.34 -7.73
N ALA A 48 8.31 -1.57 -7.54
CA ALA A 48 7.73 -1.82 -6.22
C ALA A 48 8.31 -3.09 -5.54
N ILE A 49 8.53 -4.15 -6.31
CA ILE A 49 9.18 -5.38 -5.82
C ILE A 49 10.62 -5.10 -5.37
N GLN A 50 11.37 -4.32 -6.15
CA GLN A 50 12.74 -3.96 -5.81
C GLN A 50 12.81 -3.10 -4.54
N PHE A 51 11.98 -2.06 -4.45
CA PHE A 51 11.84 -1.21 -3.26
C PHE A 51 11.55 -2.04 -2.00
N THR A 52 10.66 -3.04 -2.11
CA THR A 52 10.32 -3.96 -1.02
C THR A 52 11.51 -4.84 -0.61
N LYS A 53 12.29 -5.34 -1.58
CA LYS A 53 13.49 -6.16 -1.31
C LYS A 53 14.56 -5.38 -0.58
N GLU A 54 14.73 -4.11 -0.95
CA GLU A 54 15.70 -3.20 -0.33
C GLU A 54 15.29 -2.74 1.07
N LYS A 55 14.06 -3.08 1.50
CA LYS A 55 13.46 -2.61 2.76
C LYS A 55 13.53 -1.08 2.89
N SER A 56 13.48 -0.39 1.75
CA SER A 56 13.53 1.06 1.72
C SER A 56 12.23 1.64 2.30
N THR A 57 12.35 2.76 3.00
CA THR A 57 11.22 3.52 3.54
C THR A 57 11.13 4.92 2.93
N ASP A 58 12.00 5.24 1.97
CA ASP A 58 12.01 6.53 1.28
C ASP A 58 11.03 6.54 0.11
N TYR A 59 9.75 6.69 0.45
CA TYR A 59 8.67 6.79 -0.52
C TYR A 59 8.74 8.08 -1.35
N THR A 60 9.41 9.12 -0.85
CA THR A 60 9.53 10.39 -1.58
C THR A 60 10.43 10.20 -2.77
N GLU A 61 11.60 9.60 -2.57
CA GLU A 61 12.53 9.30 -3.65
C GLU A 61 11.94 8.28 -4.62
N PHE A 62 11.32 7.20 -4.11
CA PHE A 62 10.63 6.23 -4.96
C PHE A 62 9.57 6.87 -5.86
N TYR A 63 8.77 7.80 -5.33
CA TYR A 63 7.78 8.51 -6.15
C TYR A 63 8.45 9.34 -7.26
N ARG A 64 9.55 10.03 -6.96
CA ARG A 64 10.31 10.80 -7.96
C ARG A 64 10.84 9.90 -9.07
N GLU A 65 11.40 8.74 -8.70
CA GLU A 65 11.90 7.75 -9.65
C GLU A 65 10.78 7.22 -10.57
N ILE A 66 9.63 6.83 -10.00
CA ILE A 66 8.53 6.26 -10.79
C ILE A 66 7.91 7.30 -11.72
N VAL A 67 7.78 8.56 -11.30
CA VAL A 67 7.26 9.64 -12.16
C VAL A 67 8.25 10.03 -13.25
N ALA A 68 9.55 9.97 -12.98
CA ALA A 68 10.59 10.27 -13.97
C ALA A 68 10.77 9.17 -15.04
N LEU A 69 10.14 7.99 -14.85
CA LEU A 69 10.11 6.90 -15.84
C LEU A 69 9.01 7.07 -16.90
N ASP A 70 8.11 8.05 -16.73
CA ASP A 70 7.11 8.49 -17.72
C ASP A 70 7.72 9.52 -18.68
#